data_AF-E9I1J4-F1
#
_entry.id   AF-E9I1J4-F1
#
_cell.length_a   1.000
_cell.length_b   1.000
_cell.length_c   1.000
_cell.angle_alpha   90.00
_cell.angle_beta   90.00
_cell.angle_gamma   90.00
#
_symmetry.space_group_name_H-M   'P 1'
#
loop_
_entity.id
_entity.type
_entity.pdbx_description
1 polymer ?
#
loop_
_entity_poly.entity_id
_entity_poly.type
_entity_poly.pdbx_seq_one_letter_code
_entity_poly.pdbx_strand_id
1 'polypeptide(L)' 'MDNCSGHDPTLTDPTGQVEIIFLPPNCTSVYQPLDQGIISTLKTLYKSEMLSEFVNAYDNFDELQAKASQVK' A
#
# COMPACT_ATOMS: atom_id res chain seq x y z
N MET A 1 -1.83 -8.92 -15.32
CA MET A 1 -2.44 -9.23 -14.02
C MET A 1 -1.60 -10.28 -13.31
N ASP A 2 -1.52 -10.25 -11.98
CA ASP A 2 -0.84 -11.30 -11.23
C ASP A 2 -1.66 -12.60 -11.18
N ASN A 3 -1.07 -13.68 -10.64
CA ASN A 3 -1.70 -14.99 -10.52
C ASN A 3 -2.37 -15.21 -9.15
N CYS A 4 -2.87 -14.14 -8.51
CA CYS A 4 -3.63 -14.28 -7.27
C CYS A 4 -4.85 -15.20 -7.46
N SER A 5 -5.18 -16.04 -6.47
CA SER A 5 -6.30 -16.99 -6.55
C SER A 5 -7.68 -16.33 -6.69
N GLY A 6 -7.79 -15.04 -6.38
CA GLY A 6 -9.01 -14.26 -6.60
C GLY A 6 -9.21 -13.82 -8.05
N HIS A 7 -8.22 -14.02 -8.91
CA HIS A 7 -8.29 -13.70 -10.33
C HIS A 7 -8.74 -14.91 -11.15
N ASP A 8 -9.76 -14.72 -11.98
CA ASP A 8 -10.20 -15.73 -12.94
C ASP A 8 -9.37 -15.61 -14.24
N PRO A 9 -8.52 -16.60 -14.57
CA PRO A 9 -7.72 -16.58 -15.79
C PRO A 9 -8.54 -16.78 -17.07
N THR A 10 -9.81 -17.18 -16.94
CA THR A 10 -10.73 -17.36 -18.06
C THR A 10 -11.60 -16.14 -18.33
N LEU A 11 -11.47 -15.08 -17.51
CA LEU A 11 -12.24 -13.85 -17.68
C LEU A 11 -11.87 -13.15 -18.99
N THR A 12 -12.88 -12.87 -19.79
CA THR A 12 -12.75 -12.09 -21.03
C THR A 12 -13.70 -10.91 -21.00
N ASP A 13 -13.25 -9.77 -21.52
CA ASP A 13 -14.12 -8.60 -21.70
C ASP A 13 -15.21 -8.89 -22.76
N PRO A 14 -16.51 -8.83 -22.42
CA PRO A 14 -17.60 -9.07 -23.37
C PRO A 14 -17.61 -8.11 -24.56
N THR A 15 -17.01 -6.92 -24.41
CA THR A 15 -16.95 -5.90 -25.47
C THR A 15 -15.69 -6.03 -26.35
N GLY A 16 -14.71 -6.84 -25.92
CA GLY A 16 -13.43 -7.03 -26.61
C GLY A 16 -12.53 -5.80 -26.65
N GLN A 17 -12.79 -4.80 -25.81
CA GLN A 17 -11.99 -3.57 -25.73
C GLN A 17 -10.75 -3.74 -24.85
N VAL A 18 -10.80 -4.69 -23.91
CA VAL A 18 -9.73 -4.96 -22.96
C VAL A 18 -9.25 -6.40 -23.08
N GLU A 19 -7.95 -6.57 -23.27
CA GLU A 19 -7.27 -7.86 -23.17
C GLU A 19 -6.61 -8.01 -21.79
N ILE A 20 -6.84 -9.15 -21.14
CA ILE A 20 -6.22 -9.47 -19.85
C ILE A 20 -5.05 -10.41 -20.09
N ILE A 21 -3.83 -9.92 -19.86
CA ILE A 21 -2.61 -10.71 -19.96
C ILE A 21 -2.10 -11.03 -18.55
N PHE A 22 -1.89 -12.30 -18.27
CA PHE A 22 -1.32 -12.77 -17.02
C PHE A 22 0.21 -12.78 -17.07
N LEU A 23 0.82 -12.37 -15.95
CA LEU A 23 2.27 -12.40 -15.82
C LEU A 23 2.74 -13.83 -15.50
N PRO A 24 4.00 -14.17 -15.79
CA PRO A 24 4.54 -15.48 -15.43
C PRO A 24 4.37 -15.78 -13.93
N PRO A 25 4.27 -17.06 -13.54
CA PRO A 25 4.25 -17.45 -12.13
C PRO A 25 5.46 -16.88 -11.38
N ASN A 26 5.27 -16.50 -10.11
CA ASN A 26 6.32 -15.94 -9.25
C ASN A 26 6.99 -14.66 -9.79
N CYS A 27 6.30 -13.90 -10.63
CA CYS A 27 6.75 -12.59 -11.07
C CYS A 27 6.90 -11.65 -9.86
N THR A 28 8.12 -11.22 -9.56
CA THR A 28 8.41 -10.33 -8.43
C THR A 28 7.76 -8.97 -8.62
N SER A 29 7.45 -8.27 -7.53
CA SER A 29 6.93 -6.90 -7.52
C SER A 29 7.72 -5.90 -8.38
N VAL A 30 9.00 -6.18 -8.67
CA VAL A 30 9.84 -5.38 -9.57
C VAL A 30 9.32 -5.37 -11.01
N TYR A 31 8.58 -6.37 -11.46
CA TYR A 31 8.08 -6.41 -12.83
C TYR A 31 6.58 -6.07 -12.92
N GLN A 32 5.93 -5.83 -11.77
CA GLN A 32 4.51 -5.48 -11.67
C GLN A 32 4.39 -3.94 -11.64
N PRO A 33 3.86 -3.29 -12.69
CA PRO A 33 3.82 -1.83 -12.76
C PRO A 33 3.04 -1.17 -11.61
N LEU A 34 1.98 -1.82 -11.12
CA LEU A 34 1.19 -1.33 -9.99
C LEU A 34 2.00 -1.32 -8.69
N ASP A 35 2.79 -2.37 -8.45
CA ASP A 35 3.66 -2.47 -7.28
C ASP A 35 4.77 -1.43 -7.31
N GLN A 36 5.47 -1.30 -8.45
CA GLN A 36 6.56 -0.34 -8.61
C GLN A 36 6.09 1.11 -8.61
N GLY A 37 4.90 1.38 -9.13
CA GLY A 37 4.34 2.72 -9.21
C GLY A 37 3.58 3.09 -7.95
N ILE A 38 2.26 2.85 -8.00
CA ILE A 38 1.30 3.40 -7.04
C ILE A 38 1.56 2.84 -5.64
N ILE A 39 1.73 1.53 -5.49
CA ILE A 39 1.88 0.90 -4.17
C ILE A 39 3.19 1.33 -3.50
N SER A 40 4.31 1.35 -4.24
CA SER A 40 5.59 1.84 -3.73
C SER A 40 5.51 3.28 -3.24
N THR A 41 4.86 4.14 -4.02
CA THR A 41 4.66 5.56 -3.68
C THR A 41 3.81 5.70 -2.41
N LEU A 42 2.68 4.99 -2.35
CA LEU A 42 1.79 5.00 -1.18
C LEU A 42 2.51 4.53 0.09
N LYS A 43 3.26 3.42 0.02
CA LYS A 43 4.04 2.90 1.16
C LYS A 43 5.08 3.90 1.63
N THR A 44 5.73 4.60 0.71
CA THR A 44 6.75 5.62 1.01
C THR A 44 6.13 6.80 1.73
N LEU A 45 5.03 7.35 1.22
CA LEU A 45 4.32 8.46 1.83
C LEU A 45 3.78 8.10 3.22
N TYR A 46 3.09 6.95 3.33
CA TYR A 46 2.58 6.48 4.62
C TYR A 46 3.69 6.30 5.66
N LYS A 47 4.83 5.72 5.26
CA LYS A 47 5.97 5.55 6.15
C LYS A 47 6.54 6.90 6.59
N SER A 48 6.62 7.87 5.67
CA SER A 48 7.10 9.22 5.99
C SER A 48 6.18 9.91 7.00
N GLU A 49 4.87 9.90 6.77
CA GLU A 49 3.86 10.45 7.68
C GLU A 49 3.93 9.80 9.06
N MET A 50 3.96 8.47 9.11
CA MET A 50 4.01 7.72 10.37
C MET A 50 5.28 8.01 11.17
N LEU A 51 6.44 8.12 10.50
CA LEU A 51 7.69 8.48 11.17
C LEU A 51 7.66 9.92 11.68
N SER A 52 7.10 10.86 10.91
CA SER A 52 6.93 12.24 11.36
C SER A 52 6.05 12.32 12.60
N GLU A 53 4.92 11.61 12.63
CA GLU A 53 4.05 11.52 13.80
C GLU A 53 4.76 10.91 15.00
N PHE A 54 5.55 9.86 14.79
CA PHE A 54 6.33 9.23 15.86
C PHE A 54 7.36 10.19 16.46
N VAL A 55 8.10 10.92 15.62
CA VAL A 55 9.08 11.92 16.08
C VAL A 55 8.38 13.05 16.82
N ASN A 56 7.28 13.59 16.28
CA ASN A 56 6.50 14.62 16.94
C ASN A 56 5.98 14.16 18.31
N ALA A 57 5.51 12.92 18.41
CA ALA A 57 5.02 12.36 19.67
C ALA A 57 6.16 12.16 20.69
N TYR A 58 7.35 11.79 20.22
CA TYR A 58 8.54 11.66 21.06
C TYR A 58 9.00 13.01 21.60
N ASP A 59 9.07 14.04 20.74
CA ASP A 59 9.50 15.39 21.12
C ASP A 59 8.50 16.05 22.10
N ASN A 60 7.22 15.73 21.98
CA ASN A 60 6.14 16.28 22.83
C ASN A 60 5.66 15.28 23.89
N PHE A 61 6.48 14.30 24.26
CA PHE A 61 6.06 13.19 25.12
C PHE A 61 5.47 13.65 26.47
N ASP A 62 6.12 14.60 27.13
CA ASP A 62 5.68 15.13 28.42
C ASP A 62 4.31 15.83 28.32
N GLU A 63 4.08 16.60 27.24
CA GLU A 63 2.79 17.25 27.00
C GLU A 63 1.68 16.24 26.70
N LEU A 64 1.99 15.20 25.91
CA LEU A 64 1.06 14.12 25.60
C LEU A 64 0.69 13.34 26.87
N GLN A 65 1.65 13.07 27.75
CA GLN A 65 1.41 12.41 29.03
C GLN A 65 0.54 13.27 29.96
N ALA A 66 0.78 14.58 30.00
CA ALA A 66 -0.04 15.52 30.77
C ALA A 66 -1.49 15.58 30.24
N LYS A 67 -1.68 15.63 28.91
CA LYS A 67 -3.00 15.61 28.27
C LYS A 67 -3.73 14.29 28.52
N ALA A 68 -3.06 13.15 28.40
CA ALA A 68 -3.65 11.83 28.64
C ALA A 68 -4.12 11.66 30.10
N SER A 69 -3.42 12.26 31.05
CA SER A 69 -3.77 12.24 32.47
C SER A 69 -5.02 13.07 32.80
N GLN A 70 -5.38 14.05 31.98
CA GLN A 70 -6.56 14.93 32.16
C GLN A 70 -7.84 14.35 31.56
N VAL A 71 -7.73 13.35 30.69
CA VAL A 71 -8.88 12.66 30.06
C VAL A 71 -9.39 11.49 30.91
N LYS A 72 -8.65 11.12 31.97
CA LYS A 72 -9.08 10.18 33.01
C LYS A 72 -9.83 10.92 34.12
#